data_AF-A0A1L7BEB7-F1
#
_entry.id   AF-A0A1L7BEB7-F1
#
_cell.length_a   1.000
_cell.length_b   1.000
_cell.length_c   1.000
_cell.angle_alpha   90.00
_cell.angle_beta   90.00
_cell.angle_gamma   90.00
#
_symmetry.space_group_name_H-M   'P 1'
#
loop_
_entity.id
_entity.type
_entity.pdbx_description
1 polymer ?
#
loop_
_entity_poly.entity_id
_entity_poly.type
_entity_poly.pdbx_seq_one_letter_code
_entity_poly.pdbx_strand_id
1 'polypeptide(L)' 'MENQTLEELLKRYLKVKETIKELNREKKELEEMIVDFVEHMDIDNIVVDGVLIEFTRKTKINIK' A
#
# COMPACT_ATOMS: atom_id res chain seq x y z
N MET A 1 10.04 -16.03 -30.25
CA MET A 1 9.20 -15.21 -29.35
C MET A 1 7.91 -14.95 -30.10
N GLU A 2 6.79 -15.46 -29.62
CA GLU A 2 5.49 -15.18 -30.23
C GLU A 2 5.24 -13.66 -30.15
N ASN A 3 4.95 -13.04 -31.30
CA ASN A 3 4.60 -11.63 -31.35
C ASN A 3 3.22 -11.46 -30.72
N GLN A 4 3.17 -11.00 -29.47
CA GLN A 4 1.92 -10.55 -28.87
C GLN A 4 1.32 -9.44 -29.73
N THR A 5 0.04 -9.54 -30.02
CA THR A 5 -0.68 -8.49 -30.72
C THR A 5 -0.78 -7.24 -29.84
N LEU A 6 -0.91 -6.06 -30.46
CA LEU A 6 -1.14 -4.82 -29.71
C LEU A 6 -2.39 -4.92 -28.83
N GLU A 7 -3.43 -5.62 -29.29
CA GLU A 7 -4.66 -5.82 -28.53
C GLU A 7 -4.42 -6.65 -27.24
N GLU A 8 -3.62 -7.71 -27.30
CA GLU A 8 -3.27 -8.51 -26.13
C GLU A 8 -2.45 -7.71 -25.11
N LEU A 9 -1.50 -6.90 -25.58
CA LEU A 9 -0.73 -6.00 -24.73
C LEU A 9 -1.63 -4.98 -24.03
N LEU A 10 -2.57 -4.38 -24.75
CA LEU A 10 -3.51 -3.41 -24.20
C LEU A 10 -4.48 -4.05 -23.21
N LYS A 11 -5.00 -5.25 -23.49
CA LYS A 11 -5.84 -6.01 -22.54
C LYS A 11 -5.10 -6.27 -21.24
N ARG A 12 -3.84 -6.73 -21.32
CA ARG A 12 -3.01 -6.96 -20.15
C ARG A 12 -2.73 -5.67 -19.39
N TYR A 13 -2.42 -4.59 -20.09
CA TYR A 13 -2.19 -3.27 -19.48
C TYR A 13 -3.42 -2.77 -18.71
N LEU A 14 -4.63 -2.86 -19.30
CA LEU A 14 -5.86 -2.45 -18.64
C LEU A 14 -6.12 -3.25 -17.36
N LYS A 15 -5.92 -4.58 -17.41
CA LYS A 15 -6.04 -5.43 -16.22
C LYS A 15 -5.05 -5.04 -15.12
N VAL A 16 -3.78 -4.81 -15.47
CA VAL A 16 -2.77 -4.36 -14.52
C VAL A 16 -3.15 -3.01 -13.90
N LYS A 17 -3.66 -2.08 -14.71
CA LYS A 17 -4.14 -0.78 -14.23
C LYS A 17 -5.28 -0.92 -13.22
N GLU A 18 -6.21 -1.82 -13.46
CA GLU A 18 -7.30 -2.12 -12.51
C GLU A 18 -6.77 -2.71 -11.21
N THR A 19 -5.87 -3.69 -11.28
CA THR A 19 -5.23 -4.28 -10.09
C THR A 19 -4.47 -3.23 -9.28
N ILE A 20 -3.73 -2.33 -9.92
CA ILE A 20 -3.04 -1.23 -9.23
C ILE A 20 -4.04 -0.31 -8.52
N LYS A 21 -5.19 -0.05 -9.13
CA LYS A 21 -6.23 0.78 -8.51
C LYS A 21 -6.80 0.12 -7.26
N GLU A 22 -7.05 -1.19 -7.30
CA GLU A 22 -7.52 -1.97 -6.16
C GLU A 22 -6.49 -2.00 -5.04
N LEU A 23 -5.22 -2.30 -5.36
CA LEU A 23 -4.12 -2.30 -4.39
C LEU A 23 -3.92 -0.94 -3.72
N ASN A 24 -4.05 0.16 -4.47
CA ASN A 24 -3.97 1.50 -3.90
C ASN A 24 -5.13 1.81 -2.94
N ARG A 25 -6.31 1.26 -3.20
CA ARG A 25 -7.46 1.41 -2.31
C ARG A 25 -7.25 0.62 -1.02
N GLU A 26 -6.88 -0.65 -1.14
CA GLU A 26 -6.58 -1.52 0.02
C GLU A 26 -5.45 -0.93 0.87
N LYS A 27 -4.39 -0.41 0.23
CA LYS A 27 -3.31 0.30 0.92
C LYS A 27 -3.85 1.47 1.76
N LYS A 28 -4.74 2.30 1.20
CA LYS A 28 -5.31 3.46 1.92
C LYS A 28 -6.17 3.02 3.10
N GLU A 29 -6.98 1.98 2.92
CA GLU A 29 -7.80 1.40 4.00
C GLU A 29 -6.90 0.85 5.13
N LEU A 30 -5.80 0.18 4.80
CA LEU A 30 -4.81 -0.27 5.78
C LEU A 30 -4.12 0.89 6.51
N GLU A 31 -3.74 1.96 5.80
CA GLU A 31 -3.14 3.16 6.41
C GLU A 31 -4.10 3.80 7.43
N GLU A 32 -5.40 3.89 7.10
CA GLU A 32 -6.43 4.40 8.01
C GLU A 32 -6.60 3.51 9.25
N MET A 33 -6.67 2.19 9.07
CA MET A 33 -6.77 1.23 10.18
C MET A 33 -5.56 1.25 11.11
N ILE A 34 -4.34 1.37 10.56
CA ILE A 34 -3.10 1.44 11.34
C ILE A 34 -3.09 2.72 12.18
N VAL A 35 -3.46 3.84 11.58
CA VAL A 35 -3.59 5.12 12.30
C VAL A 35 -4.55 4.99 13.46
N ASP A 36 -5.77 4.51 13.21
CA ASP A 36 -6.79 4.37 14.24
C ASP A 36 -6.27 3.48 15.37
N PHE A 37 -5.67 2.34 15.04
CA PHE A 37 -5.14 1.41 16.03
C PHE A 37 -4.04 2.03 16.90
N VAL A 38 -3.09 2.73 16.27
CA VAL A 38 -1.98 3.38 16.96
C VAL A 38 -2.44 4.51 17.86
N GLU A 39 -3.41 5.33 17.40
CA GLU A 39 -3.98 6.42 18.20
C GLU A 39 -4.73 5.89 19.43
N HIS A 40 -5.45 4.78 19.30
CA HIS A 40 -6.16 4.16 20.43
C HIS A 40 -5.22 3.52 21.46
N MET A 41 -4.06 3.01 21.01
CA MET A 41 -3.11 2.30 21.86
C MET A 41 -1.92 3.15 22.34
N ASP A 42 -1.81 4.41 21.90
CA ASP A 42 -0.70 5.33 22.21
C ASP A 42 0.68 4.72 21.88
N ILE A 43 0.80 4.11 20.70
CA ILE A 43 2.04 3.45 20.23
C ILE A 43 2.91 4.44 19.44
N ASP A 44 4.10 4.77 19.93
CA ASP A 44 5.01 5.69 19.22
C ASP A 44 5.80 5.01 18.07
N ASN A 45 6.17 3.73 18.21
CA ASN A 45 6.92 2.98 17.20
C ASN A 45 6.79 1.46 17.37
N ILE A 46 7.09 0.71 16.30
CA ILE A 46 7.16 -0.76 16.29
C ILE A 46 8.19 -1.24 15.27
N VAL A 47 8.84 -2.38 15.52
CA VAL A 47 9.69 -3.07 14.54
C VAL A 47 8.92 -4.22 13.92
N VAL A 48 8.78 -4.22 12.60
CA VAL A 48 8.10 -5.27 11.81
C VAL A 48 9.06 -5.72 10.72
N ASP A 49 9.32 -7.03 10.64
CA ASP A 49 10.23 -7.63 9.65
C ASP A 49 11.61 -6.94 9.54
N GLY A 50 12.13 -6.45 10.67
CA GLY A 50 13.42 -5.75 10.74
C GLY A 50 13.38 -4.27 10.34
N VAL A 51 12.20 -3.73 10.03
CA VAL A 51 11.97 -2.33 9.67
C VAL A 51 11.39 -1.57 10.87
N LEU A 52 11.99 -0.43 11.23
CA LEU A 52 11.46 0.44 12.27
C LEU A 52 10.39 1.35 11.68
N ILE A 53 9.17 1.25 12.22
CA ILE A 53 8.03 2.07 11.84
C ILE A 53 7.79 3.08 12.96
N GLU A 54 7.94 4.37 12.64
CA GLU A 54 7.71 5.47 13.58
C GLU A 54 6.38 6.15 13.25
N PHE A 55 5.51 6.29 14.26
CA PHE A 55 4.25 7.00 14.14
C PHE A 55 4.41 8.41 14.68
N THR A 56 4.47 9.40 13.79
CA THR A 56 4.45 10.80 14.24
C THR A 56 3.02 11.19 14.62
N ARG A 57 2.85 11.98 15.69
CA ARG A 57 1.56 12.51 16.21
C ARG A 57 0.70 13.32 15.20
N LYS A 58 1.04 13.29 13.91
CA LYS A 58 0.32 13.87 12.77
C LYS A 58 -0.06 12.83 11.71
N THR A 59 -0.38 11.59 12.10
CA THR A 59 -1.10 10.69 11.19
C THR A 59 -0.29 10.35 9.92
N LYS A 60 1.04 10.29 10.03
CA LYS A 60 1.96 9.97 8.92
C LYS A 60 2.86 8.81 9.30
N ILE A 61 2.71 7.70 8.56
CA ILE A 61 3.58 6.53 8.65
C ILE A 61 4.92 6.88 8.00
N ASN A 62 6.00 6.77 8.76
CA ASN A 62 7.36 6.91 8.24
C ASN A 62 8.06 5.54 8.32
N ILE A 63 8.45 5.02 7.16
CA ILE A 63 9.12 3.72 7.02
C ILE A 63 10.60 4.00 6.75
N LYS A 64 11.50 3.56 7.63
CA LYS A 64 12.96 3.72 7.48
C LYS A 64 13.65 2.38 7.33
#